data_AF-A0ABC9X0P8-F1
#
_entry.id   AF-A0ABC9X0P8-F1
#
_cell.length_a   1.000
_cell.length_b   1.000
_cell.length_c   1.000
_cell.angle_alpha   90.00
_cell.angle_beta   90.00
_cell.angle_gamma   90.00
#
_symmetry.space_group_name_H-M   'P 1'
#
loop_
_entity.id
_entity.type
_entity.pdbx_description
1 polymer ?
#
loop_
_entity_poly.entity_id
_entity_poly.type
_entity_poly.pdbx_seq_one_letter_code
_entity_poly.pdbx_strand_id
1 'polypeptide(L)'
;MLEQLRQVNGIDPNRDSPEFDLLFENAFDQWVASTASEKCTFFQVLHHTCQRYLTDKKPEFINCQSKIMAGNSILHSAADSVTSAVQKASQALNERGERLGRAEEKTEELKNSAQQFAETAHKLAMKHKC
;
A
#
# COMPACT_ATOMS: atom_id res chain seq x y z
N MET A 1 11.25 -5.06 -28.25
CA MET A 1 9.96 -4.48 -28.71
C MET A 1 9.75 -3.09 -28.10
N LEU A 2 9.77 -2.95 -26.76
CA LEU A 2 9.64 -1.63 -26.11
C LEU A 2 10.76 -0.63 -26.47
N GLU A 3 11.99 -1.12 -26.63
CA GLU A 3 13.15 -0.29 -27.03
C GLU A 3 13.02 0.34 -28.42
N GLN A 4 12.17 -0.24 -29.28
CA GLN A 4 11.89 0.29 -30.60
C GLN A 4 10.75 1.32 -30.57
N LEU A 5 10.03 1.46 -29.45
CA LEU A 5 8.94 2.43 -29.33
C LEU A 5 9.53 3.84 -29.27
N ARG A 6 9.10 4.70 -30.19
CA ARG A 6 9.58 6.07 -30.34
C ARG A 6 8.53 7.08 -29.88
N GLN A 7 7.25 6.80 -30.09
CA GLN A 7 6.18 7.71 -29.74
C GLN A 7 4.91 6.97 -29.33
N VAL A 8 4.20 7.55 -28.35
CA VAL A 8 2.84 7.19 -27.96
C VAL A 8 1.96 8.42 -28.18
N ASN A 9 0.97 8.32 -29.06
CA ASN A 9 0.09 9.41 -29.44
C ASN A 9 -1.32 9.20 -28.88
N GLY A 10 -1.77 10.09 -28.00
CA GLY A 10 -3.13 10.07 -27.44
C GLY A 10 -4.23 10.54 -28.40
N ILE A 11 -3.86 10.95 -29.61
CA ILE A 11 -4.70 11.50 -30.70
C ILE A 11 -5.28 12.87 -30.36
N ASP A 12 -6.10 12.96 -29.31
CA ASP A 12 -6.75 14.19 -28.88
C ASP A 12 -6.65 14.35 -27.36
N PRO A 13 -5.90 15.36 -26.86
CA PRO A 13 -5.75 15.58 -25.42
C PRO A 13 -7.01 16.17 -24.77
N ASN A 14 -8.00 16.64 -25.53
CA ASN A 14 -9.23 17.25 -25.01
C ASN A 14 -10.44 16.30 -25.07
N ARG A 15 -10.31 15.19 -25.80
CA ARG A 15 -11.38 14.20 -25.98
C ARG A 15 -11.11 12.95 -25.16
N ASP A 16 -12.15 12.46 -24.50
CA ASP A 16 -12.12 11.16 -23.84
C ASP A 16 -12.37 10.07 -24.90
N SER A 17 -11.30 9.42 -25.35
CA SER A 17 -11.36 8.47 -26.46
C SER A 17 -10.51 7.23 -26.15
N PRO A 18 -10.92 6.03 -26.58
CA PRO A 18 -10.15 4.80 -26.37
C PRO A 18 -9.00 4.61 -27.38
N GLU A 19 -8.96 5.38 -28.46
CA GLU A 19 -7.98 5.22 -29.54
C GLU A 19 -6.64 5.91 -29.23
N PHE A 20 -5.56 5.32 -29.73
CA PHE A 20 -4.21 5.86 -29.66
C PHE A 20 -3.32 5.25 -30.74
N ASP A 21 -2.20 5.92 -31.04
CA ASP A 21 -1.21 5.39 -31.97
C ASP A 21 0.11 5.09 -31.28
N LEU A 22 0.78 4.04 -31.74
CA LEU A 22 2.12 3.65 -31.35
C LEU A 22 3.04 3.76 -32.56
N LEU A 23 4.10 4.55 -32.44
CA LEU A 23 5.15 4.65 -33.44
C LEU A 23 6.39 3.92 -32.95
N PHE A 24 6.82 2.92 -33.70
CA PHE A 24 8.07 2.22 -33.51
C PHE A 24 9.12 2.70 -34.54
N GLU A 25 10.37 2.28 -34.39
CA GLU A 25 11.45 2.66 -35.32
C GLU A 25 11.12 2.33 -36.79
N ASN A 26 10.42 1.22 -37.06
CA ASN A 26 10.10 0.76 -38.42
C ASN A 26 8.61 0.41 -38.63
N ALA A 27 7.74 0.76 -37.68
CA ALA A 27 6.33 0.37 -37.74
C ALA A 27 5.43 1.44 -37.11
N PHE A 28 4.17 1.44 -37.53
CA PHE A 28 3.11 2.29 -36.99
C PHE A 28 1.88 1.42 -36.79
N ASP A 29 1.30 1.48 -35.59
CA ASP A 29 0.09 0.76 -35.25
C ASP A 29 -0.91 1.67 -34.53
N GLN A 30 -2.18 1.59 -34.93
CA GLN A 30 -3.29 2.26 -34.25
C GLN A 30 -4.06 1.23 -33.41
N TRP A 31 -4.30 1.57 -32.15
CA TRP A 31 -4.90 0.70 -31.15
C TRP A 31 -6.13 1.36 -30.55
N VAL A 32 -7.08 0.52 -30.12
CA VAL A 32 -8.30 0.94 -29.44
C VAL A 32 -8.44 0.14 -28.16
N ALA A 33 -8.39 0.81 -27.01
CA ALA A 33 -8.71 0.17 -25.72
C ALA A 33 -10.21 -0.08 -25.60
N SER A 34 -10.65 -0.94 -24.67
CA SER A 34 -12.09 -1.16 -24.47
C SER A 34 -12.78 0.08 -23.88
N THR A 35 -12.05 0.89 -23.09
CA THR A 35 -12.53 2.19 -22.58
C THR A 35 -11.43 3.24 -22.57
N ALA A 36 -11.83 4.53 -22.53
CA ALA A 36 -10.88 5.63 -22.36
C ALA A 36 -10.13 5.58 -21.01
N SER A 37 -10.77 5.05 -19.96
CA SER A 37 -10.12 4.81 -18.66
C SER A 37 -9.03 3.75 -18.77
N GLU A 38 -9.26 2.65 -19.49
CA GLU A 38 -8.26 1.62 -19.71
C GLU A 38 -7.08 2.15 -20.55
N LYS A 39 -7.33 2.99 -21.56
CA LYS A 39 -6.27 3.72 -22.28
C LYS A 39 -5.41 4.53 -21.31
N CYS A 40 -6.02 5.28 -20.39
CA CYS A 40 -5.30 6.06 -19.40
C CYS A 40 -4.42 5.18 -18.50
N THR A 41 -4.94 4.06 -18.00
CA THR A 41 -4.17 3.09 -17.19
C THR A 41 -3.02 2.50 -17.99
N PHE A 42 -3.25 2.10 -19.26
CA PHE A 42 -2.21 1.59 -20.13
C PHE A 42 -1.09 2.60 -20.34
N PHE A 43 -1.41 3.86 -20.61
CA PHE A 43 -0.43 4.93 -20.81
C PHE A 43 0.42 5.15 -19.56
N GLN A 44 -0.20 5.11 -18.38
CA GLN A 44 0.52 5.23 -17.11
C GLN A 44 1.50 4.08 -16.93
N VAL A 45 1.05 2.84 -17.08
CA VAL A 45 1.92 1.65 -16.93
C VAL A 45 3.05 1.65 -17.96
N LEU A 46 2.74 1.99 -19.22
CA LEU A 46 3.72 2.05 -20.30
C LEU A 46 4.76 3.14 -20.02
N HIS A 47 4.33 4.35 -19.65
CA HIS A 47 5.25 5.44 -19.29
C HIS A 47 6.18 5.03 -18.15
N HIS A 48 5.66 4.43 -17.07
CA HIS A 48 6.48 3.99 -15.94
C HIS A 48 7.47 2.89 -16.32
N THR A 49 7.01 1.92 -17.11
CA THR A 49 7.88 0.85 -17.63
C THR A 49 9.01 1.44 -18.46
N CYS A 50 8.70 2.35 -19.39
CA CYS A 50 9.70 3.06 -20.18
C CYS A 50 10.67 3.86 -19.30
N GLN A 51 10.17 4.59 -18.31
CA GLN A 51 11.02 5.38 -17.41
C GLN A 51 11.97 4.53 -16.57
N ARG A 52 11.53 3.35 -16.14
CA ARG A 52 12.29 2.44 -15.28
C ARG A 52 13.33 1.63 -16.05
N TYR A 53 13.00 1.18 -17.26
CA TYR A 53 13.80 0.19 -17.96
C TYR A 53 14.52 0.73 -19.21
N LEU A 54 14.09 1.86 -19.79
CA LEU A 54 14.77 2.48 -20.92
C LEU A 54 15.69 3.59 -20.42
N THR A 55 16.99 3.47 -20.68
CA THR A 55 18.01 4.43 -20.23
C THR A 55 18.31 5.50 -21.27
N ASP A 56 18.41 5.13 -22.55
CA ASP A 56 18.90 6.03 -23.61
C ASP A 56 17.80 6.60 -24.52
N LYS A 57 16.85 5.76 -24.95
CA LYS A 57 15.80 6.14 -25.92
C LYS A 57 14.43 5.95 -25.29
N LYS A 58 13.96 6.95 -24.56
CA LYS A 58 12.59 6.97 -24.02
C LYS A 58 11.60 7.45 -25.09
N PRO A 59 10.44 6.81 -25.26
CA PRO A 59 9.43 7.26 -26.19
C PRO A 59 8.80 8.58 -25.75
N GLU A 60 8.46 9.42 -26.71
CA GLU A 60 7.70 10.65 -26.46
C GLU A 60 6.21 10.37 -26.32
N PHE A 61 5.57 10.97 -25.33
CA PHE A 61 4.12 10.92 -25.15
C PHE A 61 3.53 12.24 -25.63
N ILE A 62 2.75 12.21 -26.70
CA ILE A 62 2.15 13.41 -27.31
C ILE A 62 0.63 13.30 -27.33
N ASN A 63 -0.06 14.43 -27.39
CA ASN A 63 -1.53 14.51 -27.42
C ASN A 63 -2.21 13.69 -26.29
N CYS A 64 -1.49 13.50 -25.19
CA CYS A 64 -1.99 12.82 -24.01
C CYS A 64 -2.62 13.87 -23.10
N GLN A 65 -3.76 13.55 -22.49
CA GLN A 65 -4.33 14.38 -21.42
C GLN A 65 -3.28 14.59 -20.32
N SER A 66 -3.05 15.83 -19.90
CA SER A 66 -2.02 16.21 -18.91
C SER A 66 -2.18 15.46 -17.57
N LYS A 67 -3.42 15.12 -17.21
CA LYS A 67 -3.76 14.32 -16.03
C LYS A 67 -3.26 12.86 -16.08
N ILE A 68 -3.02 12.30 -17.27
CA ILE A 68 -2.53 10.93 -17.44
C ILE A 68 -1.06 10.84 -17.02
N MET A 69 -0.26 11.86 -17.36
CA MET A 69 1.18 11.91 -17.11
C MET A 69 1.53 12.44 -15.71
N ALA A 70 0.66 13.25 -15.11
CA ALA A 70 0.80 13.75 -13.75
C ALA A 70 0.34 12.75 -12.67
N GLY A 71 -0.11 11.56 -13.07
CA GLY A 71 -0.78 10.55 -12.23
C GLY A 71 0.09 9.83 -11.17
N ASN A 72 1.21 10.42 -10.75
CA ASN A 72 2.03 9.90 -9.65
C ASN A 72 1.38 10.10 -8.27
N SER A 73 0.35 10.94 -8.15
CA SER A 73 -0.25 11.25 -6.85
C SER A 73 -1.07 10.07 -6.29
N ILE A 74 -1.86 9.34 -7.08
CA ILE A 74 -2.79 8.37 -6.48
C ILE A 74 -2.07 7.12 -5.95
N LEU A 75 -1.14 6.54 -6.71
CA LEU A 75 -0.44 5.33 -6.28
C LEU A 75 0.62 5.60 -5.21
N HIS A 76 1.36 6.71 -5.29
CA HIS A 76 2.34 7.09 -4.27
C HIS A 76 1.65 7.56 -2.99
N SER A 77 0.63 8.42 -3.09
CA SER A 77 -0.14 8.83 -1.90
C SER A 77 -0.94 7.69 -1.29
N ALA A 78 -1.43 6.72 -2.07
CA ALA A 78 -2.03 5.50 -1.51
C ALA A 78 -0.97 4.66 -0.77
N ALA A 79 0.24 4.51 -1.32
CA ALA A 79 1.33 3.80 -0.65
C ALA A 79 1.77 4.50 0.65
N ASP A 80 1.89 5.82 0.66
CA ASP A 80 2.20 6.62 1.85
C ASP A 80 1.08 6.55 2.88
N SER A 81 -0.18 6.60 2.42
CA SER A 81 -1.36 6.47 3.28
C SER A 81 -1.40 5.12 3.97
N VAL A 82 -1.16 4.03 3.23
CA VAL A 82 -1.08 2.67 3.79
C VAL A 82 0.09 2.54 4.76
N THR A 83 1.27 3.06 4.40
CA THR A 83 2.45 3.03 5.29
C THR A 83 2.19 3.78 6.60
N SER A 84 1.54 4.95 6.53
CA SER A 84 1.13 5.73 7.70
C SER A 84 0.09 5.00 8.56
N ALA A 85 -0.91 4.38 7.93
CA ALA A 85 -1.93 3.60 8.62
C ALA A 85 -1.34 2.38 9.33
N VAL A 86 -0.40 1.68 8.68
CA VAL A 86 0.33 0.55 9.25
C VAL A 86 1.19 1.00 10.43
N GLN A 87 1.93 2.11 10.33
CA GLN A 87 2.71 2.63 11.46
C GLN A 87 1.81 2.99 12.66
N LYS A 88 0.68 3.66 12.44
CA LYS A 88 -0.28 4.00 13.50
C LYS A 88 -0.87 2.75 14.15
N ALA A 89 -1.22 1.74 13.36
CA ALA A 89 -1.72 0.47 13.87
C ALA A 89 -0.64 -0.24 14.71
N SER A 90 0.59 -0.33 14.22
CA SER A 90 1.73 -0.90 14.94
C SER A 90 1.99 -0.19 16.28
N GLN A 91 1.93 1.15 16.29
CA GLN A 91 2.07 1.93 17.51
C GLN A 91 0.96 1.62 18.52
N ALA A 92 -0.31 1.64 18.08
CA ALA A 92 -1.45 1.36 18.96
C ALA A 92 -1.40 -0.07 19.53
N LEU A 93 -0.93 -1.04 18.73
CA LEU A 93 -0.71 -2.42 19.18
C LEU A 93 0.41 -2.51 20.21
N ASN A 94 1.52 -1.79 20.02
CA ASN A 94 2.62 -1.75 20.99
C ASN A 94 2.17 -1.17 22.34
N GLU A 95 1.51 -0.01 22.32
CA GLU A 95 0.98 0.63 23.54
C GLU A 95 -0.02 -0.28 24.27
N ARG A 96 -0.85 -1.01 23.52
CA ARG A 96 -1.78 -2.00 24.09
C ARG A 96 -1.02 -3.18 24.69
N GLY A 97 0.00 -3.69 24.01
CA GLY A 97 0.84 -4.79 24.49
C GLY A 97 1.52 -4.47 25.82
N GLU A 98 2.12 -3.30 25.95
CA GLU A 98 2.75 -2.85 27.20
C GLU A 98 1.76 -2.73 28.36
N ARG A 99 0.56 -2.19 28.10
CA ARG A 99 -0.50 -2.10 29.11
C ARG A 99 -0.99 -3.47 29.55
N LEU A 100 -1.11 -4.40 28.60
CA LEU A 100 -1.51 -5.78 28.89
C LEU A 100 -0.46 -6.47 29.76
N GLY A 101 0.82 -6.36 29.43
CA GLY A 101 1.89 -6.94 30.24
C GLY A 101 1.89 -6.44 31.69
N ARG A 102 1.67 -5.14 31.92
CA ARG A 102 1.52 -4.59 33.28
C ARG A 102 0.29 -5.14 34.02
N ALA A 103 -0.81 -5.35 33.30
CA ALA A 103 -2.02 -5.92 33.89
C ALA A 103 -1.83 -7.40 34.25
N GLU A 104 -1.09 -8.15 33.44
CA GLU A 104 -0.72 -9.54 33.70
C GLU A 104 0.17 -9.65 34.94
N GLU A 105 1.20 -8.82 35.05
CA GLU A 105 2.07 -8.76 36.24
C GLU A 105 1.26 -8.51 37.51
N LYS A 106 0.39 -7.48 37.50
CA LYS A 106 -0.48 -7.17 38.64
C LYS A 106 -1.45 -8.31 38.97
N THR A 107 -1.93 -9.02 37.95
CA THR A 107 -2.83 -10.16 38.16
C THR A 107 -2.10 -11.32 38.81
N GLU A 108 -0.85 -11.57 38.41
CA GLU A 108 -0.02 -12.61 39.02
C GLU A 108 0.33 -12.26 40.48
N GLU A 109 0.64 -11.00 40.79
CA GLU A 109 0.84 -10.53 42.17
C GLU A 109 -0.41 -10.76 43.05
N LEU A 110 -1.59 -10.40 42.53
CA LEU A 110 -2.86 -10.58 43.24
C LEU A 110 -3.18 -12.06 43.44
N LYS A 111 -2.94 -12.89 42.43
CA LYS A 111 -3.10 -14.35 42.52
C LYS A 111 -2.19 -14.92 43.60
N ASN A 112 -0.91 -14.54 43.62
CA ASN A 112 0.04 -14.97 44.63
C ASN A 112 -0.37 -14.53 46.05
N SER A 113 -0.87 -13.30 46.19
CA SER A 113 -1.39 -12.78 47.45
C SER A 113 -2.63 -13.55 47.94
N ALA A 114 -3.56 -13.84 47.03
CA ALA A 114 -4.76 -14.61 47.34
C ALA A 114 -4.42 -16.06 47.75
N GLN A 115 -3.42 -16.66 47.10
CA GLN A 115 -2.92 -17.99 47.44
C GLN A 115 -2.34 -18.02 48.86
N GLN A 116 -1.47 -17.06 49.21
CA GLN A 116 -0.91 -16.96 50.56
C GLN A 116 -1.99 -16.73 51.63
N PHE A 117 -2.98 -15.90 51.34
CA PHE A 117 -4.12 -15.69 52.22
C PHE A 117 -4.90 -16.99 52.45
N ALA A 118 -5.22 -17.72 51.38
CA ALA A 118 -5.94 -18.99 51.46
C ALA A 118 -5.18 -20.05 52.26
N GLU A 119 -3.86 -20.18 52.03
CA GLU A 119 -2.99 -21.10 52.78
C GLU A 119 -2.95 -20.77 54.28
N THR A 120 -2.85 -19.49 54.62
CA THR A 120 -2.86 -19.02 56.01
C THR A 120 -4.19 -19.31 56.69
N ALA A 121 -5.31 -19.00 56.03
CA ALA A 121 -6.64 -19.28 56.54
C ALA A 121 -6.87 -20.79 56.74
N HIS A 122 -6.43 -21.61 55.78
CA HIS A 122 -6.52 -23.07 55.88
C HIS A 122 -5.71 -23.60 57.07
N LYS A 123 -4.47 -23.12 57.26
CA LYS A 123 -3.62 -23.51 58.39
C LYS A 123 -4.25 -23.15 59.74
N LEU A 124 -4.85 -21.96 59.87
CA LEU A 124 -5.56 -21.56 61.09
C LEU A 124 -6.78 -22.45 61.34
N ALA A 125 -7.59 -22.71 60.32
CA ALA A 125 -8.76 -23.58 60.43
C ALA A 125 -8.39 -25.01 60.89
N MET A 126 -7.26 -25.55 60.41
CA MET A 126 -6.75 -26.85 60.86
C MET A 126 -6.22 -26.82 62.29
N LYS A 127 -5.67 -25.70 62.75
CA LYS A 127 -5.16 -25.54 64.13
C LYS A 127 -6.29 -25.42 65.16
N HIS A 128 -7.46 -24.91 64.78
CA HIS A 128 -8.64 -24.75 65.65
C HIS A 128 -9.60 -25.95 65.62
N LYS A 129 -9.26 -27.02 64.90
CA LYS A 129 -10.04 -28.29 64.82
C LYS A 129 -9.69 -29.32 65.93
N CYS A 130 -8.95 -28.92 66.95
CA CYS A 130 -8.67 -29.73 68.15
C CYS A 130 -9.56 -29.31 69.31
#